data_AF-A0A8H4V393-F1
#
_entry.id   AF-A0A8H4V393-F1
#
_cell.length_a   1.000
_cell.length_b   1.000
_cell.length_c   1.000
_cell.angle_alpha   90.00
_cell.angle_beta   90.00
_cell.angle_gamma   90.00
#
_symmetry.space_group_name_H-M   'P 1'
#
loop_
_entity.id
_entity.type
_entity.pdbx_description
1 polymer ?
#
loop_
_entity_poly.entity_id
_entity_poly.type
_entity_poly.pdbx_seq_one_letter_code
_entity_poly.pdbx_strand_id
1 'polypeptide(L)'
;MLLQHRENLTDLDIGYLSSNGAGKFTHWFEFPNLENFTLSRWLFVSSKENGHLPEFQDELADYILAPSLKKFTLSFTIIDQHSEQWDDFGKQEEAWIRRLAQIALERKAILQEIRIRFDPEWWRPNADKIDYPWDRMDALNKEFQTRGIAITYTKPPATREEWSTGHVKEEA
;
A
#
# COMPACT_ATOMS: atom_id res chain seq x y z
N MET A 1 -9.83 0.67 23.78
CA MET A 1 -10.70 -0.26 23.02
C MET A 1 -11.28 0.52 21.86
N LEU A 2 -10.90 0.25 20.60
CA LEU A 2 -11.29 1.09 19.45
C LEU A 2 -12.82 1.17 19.24
N LEU A 3 -13.54 0.11 19.62
CA LEU A 3 -15.01 0.05 19.53
C LEU A 3 -15.75 1.17 20.29
N GLN A 4 -15.13 1.79 21.31
CA GLN A 4 -15.74 2.93 22.01
C GLN A 4 -15.80 4.19 21.15
N HIS A 5 -14.99 4.26 20.09
CA HIS A 5 -14.93 5.35 19.14
C HIS A 5 -15.57 5.01 17.79
N ARG A 6 -16.28 3.87 17.70
CA ARG A 6 -16.90 3.33 16.49
C ARG A 6 -17.58 4.39 15.62
N GLU A 7 -18.43 5.19 16.24
CA GLU A 7 -19.27 6.20 15.55
C GLU A 7 -18.52 7.50 15.23
N ASN A 8 -17.30 7.71 15.74
CA ASN A 8 -16.60 8.99 15.60
C ASN A 8 -15.22 8.85 14.94
N LEU A 9 -14.73 7.63 14.73
CA LEU A 9 -13.43 7.38 14.14
C LEU A 9 -13.49 7.63 12.63
N THR A 10 -12.83 8.69 12.18
CA THR A 10 -12.73 9.06 10.75
C THR A 10 -11.39 8.69 10.14
N ASP A 11 -10.34 8.64 10.96
CA ASP A 11 -8.97 8.43 10.53
C ASP A 11 -8.33 7.37 11.42
N LEU A 12 -7.70 6.38 10.80
CA LEU A 12 -6.98 5.33 11.50
C LEU A 12 -5.67 5.01 10.77
N ASP A 13 -4.56 5.13 11.48
CA ASP A 13 -3.26 4.63 11.06
C ASP A 13 -2.80 3.56 12.05
N ILE A 14 -2.75 2.32 11.60
CA ILE A 14 -2.31 1.19 12.42
C ILE A 14 -0.79 1.04 12.39
N GLY A 15 -0.13 1.62 11.38
CA GLY A 15 1.28 1.40 11.11
C GLY A 15 1.61 -0.09 11.07
N TYR A 16 2.72 -0.47 11.70
CA TYR A 16 3.16 -1.85 11.84
C TYR A 16 2.71 -2.45 13.17
N LEU A 17 2.00 -3.58 13.11
CA LEU A 17 1.80 -4.47 14.26
C LEU A 17 2.69 -5.68 14.06
N SER A 18 3.41 -6.10 15.11
CA SER A 18 4.13 -7.38 15.07
C SER A 18 3.19 -8.53 14.69
N SER A 19 3.72 -9.62 14.12
CA SER A 19 2.94 -10.81 13.73
C SER A 19 2.08 -11.39 14.86
N ASN A 20 2.47 -11.17 16.13
CA ASN A 20 1.69 -11.56 17.31
C ASN A 20 0.49 -10.63 17.60
N GLY A 21 0.49 -9.41 17.05
CA GLY A 21 -0.59 -8.42 17.14
C GLY A 21 -1.54 -8.40 15.95
N ALA A 22 -1.13 -8.96 14.80
CA ALA A 22 -1.95 -9.06 13.59
C ALA A 22 -3.12 -10.06 13.71
N GLY A 23 -3.16 -10.86 14.79
CA GLY A 23 -4.09 -11.98 14.99
C GLY A 23 -5.58 -11.63 15.10
N LYS A 24 -6.00 -10.38 14.87
CA LYS A 24 -7.41 -9.97 14.81
C LYS A 24 -7.55 -8.78 13.87
N PHE A 25 -7.54 -9.00 12.56
CA PHE A 25 -8.12 -8.02 11.64
C PHE A 25 -9.57 -7.84 12.05
N THR A 26 -9.86 -6.75 12.76
CA THR A 26 -11.23 -6.34 13.05
C THR A 26 -11.89 -6.00 11.72
N HIS A 27 -13.14 -6.43 11.52
CA HIS A 27 -13.93 -5.96 10.38
C HIS A 27 -14.06 -4.44 10.48
N TRP A 28 -13.30 -3.66 9.69
CA TRP A 28 -13.40 -2.20 9.73
C TRP A 28 -14.75 -1.71 9.24
N PHE A 29 -15.55 -2.60 8.66
CA PHE A 29 -16.98 -2.43 8.43
C PHE A 29 -17.75 -1.97 9.68
N GLU A 30 -17.27 -2.30 10.88
CA GLU A 30 -17.87 -1.82 12.12
C GLU A 30 -17.71 -0.31 12.32
N PHE A 31 -16.81 0.38 11.62
CA PHE A 31 -16.57 1.83 11.76
C PHE A 31 -17.23 2.59 10.61
N PRO A 32 -18.52 2.97 10.72
CA PRO A 32 -19.28 3.50 9.60
C PRO A 32 -18.77 4.85 9.09
N ASN A 33 -18.00 5.58 9.91
CA ASN A 33 -17.49 6.92 9.58
C ASN A 33 -16.00 6.92 9.26
N LEU A 34 -15.34 5.75 9.15
CA LEU A 34 -13.92 5.66 8.82
C LEU A 34 -13.70 6.06 7.35
N GLU A 35 -13.07 7.21 7.14
CA GLU A 35 -12.81 7.79 5.82
C GLU A 35 -11.39 7.56 5.32
N ASN A 36 -10.41 7.56 6.24
CA ASN A 36 -8.99 7.36 5.94
C ASN A 36 -8.43 6.19 6.73
N PHE A 37 -7.84 5.23 6.03
CA PHE A 37 -7.30 4.03 6.67
C PHE A 37 -5.91 3.69 6.15
N THR A 38 -4.94 3.56 7.06
CA THR A 38 -3.56 3.20 6.74
C THR A 38 -3.20 1.87 7.39
N LEU A 39 -2.69 0.95 6.57
CA LEU A 39 -2.15 -0.34 6.98
C LEU A 39 -0.71 -0.49 6.50
N SER A 40 0.13 -1.07 7.35
CA SER A 40 1.44 -1.52 6.91
C SER A 40 1.33 -2.77 6.05
N ARG A 41 2.04 -2.77 4.92
CA ARG A 41 2.23 -3.92 4.02
C ARG A 41 2.74 -5.15 4.78
N TRP A 42 3.57 -4.93 5.79
CA TRP A 42 4.20 -5.96 6.59
C TRP A 42 3.24 -6.67 7.55
N LEU A 43 1.99 -6.19 7.70
CA LEU A 43 0.94 -6.90 8.43
C LEU A 43 0.48 -8.18 7.73
N PHE A 44 0.63 -8.22 6.40
CA PHE A 44 0.18 -9.33 5.56
C PHE A 44 1.29 -10.35 5.28
N VAL A 45 2.54 -10.00 5.60
CA VAL A 45 3.70 -10.85 5.34
C VAL A 45 3.93 -11.73 6.57
N SER A 46 3.76 -13.04 6.40
CA SER A 46 4.21 -14.01 7.41
C SER A 46 5.72 -14.04 7.43
N SER A 47 6.33 -14.12 8.61
CA SER A 47 7.80 -14.24 8.78
C SER A 47 8.40 -15.51 8.16
N LYS A 48 7.57 -16.37 7.54
CA LYS A 48 7.95 -17.63 6.88
C LYS A 48 7.91 -17.57 5.35
N GLU A 49 7.37 -16.50 4.76
CA GLU A 49 7.27 -16.35 3.30
C GLU A 49 8.34 -15.40 2.76
N ASN A 50 8.58 -15.42 1.44
CA ASN A 50 9.68 -14.75 0.71
C ASN A 50 9.64 -13.21 0.75
N GLY A 51 9.08 -12.61 1.80
CA GLY A 51 9.01 -11.18 1.97
C GLY A 51 8.07 -10.48 1.00
N HIS A 52 7.17 -11.19 0.29
CA HIS A 52 6.16 -10.64 -0.62
C HIS A 52 4.74 -10.73 -0.03
N LEU A 53 3.83 -9.88 -0.51
CA LEU A 53 2.41 -10.03 -0.19
C LEU A 53 1.86 -11.39 -0.69
N PRO A 54 1.04 -12.08 0.13
CA PRO A 54 0.29 -13.23 -0.35
C PRO A 54 -0.74 -12.78 -1.39
N GLU A 55 -1.27 -13.74 -2.14
CA GLU A 55 -2.37 -13.50 -3.06
C GLU A 55 -3.57 -12.86 -2.34
N PHE A 56 -4.14 -11.80 -2.92
CA PHE A 56 -5.27 -11.10 -2.34
C PHE A 56 -6.51 -12.01 -2.32
N GLN A 57 -7.00 -12.30 -1.12
CA GLN A 57 -8.26 -13.02 -0.91
C GLN A 57 -9.41 -12.02 -0.88
N ASP A 58 -10.50 -12.27 -1.60
CA ASP A 58 -11.62 -11.32 -1.74
C ASP A 58 -12.28 -10.96 -0.41
N GLU A 59 -12.26 -11.88 0.56
CA GLU A 59 -12.74 -11.66 1.93
C GLU A 59 -11.90 -10.59 2.64
N LEU A 60 -10.64 -10.40 2.26
CA LEU A 60 -9.78 -9.35 2.83
C LEU A 60 -10.36 -7.95 2.57
N ALA A 61 -11.07 -7.77 1.46
CA ALA A 61 -11.73 -6.52 1.15
C ALA A 61 -12.86 -6.19 2.15
N ASP A 62 -13.48 -7.18 2.80
CA ASP A 62 -14.48 -6.93 3.87
C ASP A 62 -13.85 -6.34 5.14
N TYR A 63 -12.55 -6.60 5.33
CA TYR A 63 -11.81 -5.96 6.40
C TYR A 63 -11.45 -4.56 5.97
N ILE A 64 -10.87 -4.37 4.78
CA ILE A 64 -10.33 -3.06 4.38
C ILE A 64 -11.42 -2.03 4.03
N LEU A 65 -12.42 -2.39 3.24
CA LEU A 65 -13.39 -1.46 2.65
C LEU A 65 -14.52 -1.10 3.63
N ALA A 66 -14.20 -0.29 4.64
CA ALA A 66 -15.22 0.28 5.52
C ALA A 66 -16.27 1.10 4.72
N PRO A 67 -17.53 1.19 5.18
CA PRO A 67 -18.64 1.81 4.44
C PRO A 67 -18.35 3.22 3.93
N SER A 68 -17.64 4.02 4.73
CA SER A 68 -17.30 5.40 4.38
C SER A 68 -15.86 5.60 3.94
N LEU A 69 -15.12 4.52 3.62
CA LEU A 69 -13.71 4.63 3.30
C LEU A 69 -13.51 5.32 1.95
N LYS A 70 -12.91 6.51 1.99
CA LYS A 70 -12.56 7.31 0.81
C LYS A 70 -11.10 7.10 0.41
N LYS A 71 -10.22 6.89 1.38
CA LYS A 71 -8.78 6.75 1.16
C LYS A 71 -8.21 5.56 1.90
N PHE A 72 -7.62 4.63 1.15
CA PHE A 72 -6.79 3.57 1.71
C PHE A 72 -5.32 3.88 1.48
N THR A 73 -4.46 3.65 2.47
CA THR A 73 -3.01 3.76 2.33
C THR A 73 -2.34 2.43 2.67
N LEU A 74 -1.61 1.86 1.70
CA LEU A 74 -0.69 0.75 1.93
C LEU A 74 0.70 1.32 2.20
N SER A 75 1.21 1.15 3.41
CA SER A 75 2.48 1.71 3.87
C SER A 75 3.58 0.66 3.92
N PHE A 76 4.71 0.95 3.29
CA PHE A 76 5.91 0.12 3.34
C PHE A 76 6.82 0.50 4.51
N THR A 77 6.55 1.62 5.17
CA THR A 77 7.35 2.07 6.31
C THR A 77 7.23 1.12 7.51
N ILE A 78 8.36 0.67 8.05
CA ILE A 78 8.47 0.02 9.37
C ILE A 78 9.19 1.00 10.29
N ILE A 79 8.54 1.39 11.39
CA ILE A 79 9.16 2.25 12.39
C ILE A 79 10.29 1.43 13.08
N ASP A 80 11.49 2.00 13.09
CA ASP A 80 12.69 1.60 13.85
C ASP A 80 13.50 0.36 13.42
N GLN A 81 13.12 -0.43 12.41
CA GLN A 81 13.83 -1.71 12.16
C GLN A 81 14.10 -2.11 10.70
N HIS A 82 13.41 -1.53 9.71
CA HIS A 82 13.64 -1.87 8.31
C HIS A 82 13.52 -0.65 7.42
N SER A 83 14.57 -0.43 6.64
CA SER A 83 14.57 0.50 5.53
C SER A 83 13.99 -0.20 4.30
N GLU A 84 13.05 0.47 3.64
CA GLU A 84 12.32 -0.05 2.49
C GLU A 84 13.29 -0.38 1.34
N GLN A 85 13.15 -1.55 0.72
CA GLN A 85 14.01 -2.02 -0.36
C GLN A 85 13.38 -1.75 -1.72
N TRP A 86 14.21 -1.57 -2.75
CA TRP A 86 13.75 -1.30 -4.13
C TRP A 86 12.89 -2.42 -4.73
N ASP A 87 13.02 -3.65 -4.23
CA ASP A 87 12.26 -4.82 -4.67
C ASP A 87 11.05 -5.15 -3.78
N ASP A 88 10.78 -4.37 -2.72
CA ASP A 88 9.62 -4.59 -1.86
C ASP A 88 8.29 -4.36 -2.60
N PHE A 89 8.27 -3.48 -3.61
CA PHE A 89 7.10 -3.29 -4.48
C PHE A 89 7.28 -4.03 -5.82
N GLY A 90 6.87 -5.31 -5.83
CA GLY A 90 6.99 -6.20 -6.96
C GLY A 90 5.66 -6.51 -7.66
N LYS A 91 5.65 -7.62 -8.41
CA LYS A 91 4.47 -8.10 -9.14
C LYS A 91 3.32 -8.47 -8.21
N GLN A 92 3.64 -9.02 -7.04
CA GLN A 92 2.67 -9.43 -6.03
C GLN A 92 1.97 -8.21 -5.43
N GLU A 93 2.72 -7.18 -5.06
CA GLU A 93 2.19 -5.93 -4.53
C GLU A 93 1.32 -5.20 -5.55
N GLU A 94 1.77 -5.16 -6.81
CA GLU A 94 0.98 -4.62 -7.92
C GLU A 94 -0.33 -5.39 -8.11
N ALA A 95 -0.29 -6.73 -8.12
CA ALA A 95 -1.48 -7.57 -8.24
C ALA A 95 -2.44 -7.41 -7.05
N TRP A 96 -1.90 -7.25 -5.85
CA TRP A 96 -2.66 -7.03 -4.62
C TRP A 96 -3.45 -5.72 -4.70
N ILE A 97 -2.79 -4.62 -5.07
CA ILE A 97 -3.44 -3.30 -5.23
C ILE A 97 -4.47 -3.35 -6.36
N ARG A 98 -4.14 -3.99 -7.48
CA ARG A 98 -5.07 -4.18 -8.59
C ARG A 98 -6.33 -4.92 -8.16
N ARG A 99 -6.20 -6.01 -7.40
CA ARG A 99 -7.35 -6.79 -6.94
C ARG A 99 -8.23 -6.00 -5.97
N LEU A 100 -7.63 -5.29 -5.02
CA LEU A 100 -8.37 -4.41 -4.10
C LEU A 100 -9.19 -3.35 -4.87
N ALA A 101 -8.56 -2.67 -5.83
CA ALA A 101 -9.23 -1.65 -6.64
C ALA A 101 -10.38 -2.24 -7.48
N GLN A 102 -10.19 -3.42 -8.07
CA GLN A 102 -11.24 -4.13 -8.80
C GLN A 102 -12.44 -4.44 -7.91
N ILE A 103 -12.21 -5.02 -6.73
CA ILE A 103 -13.28 -5.34 -5.77
C ILE A 103 -14.01 -4.07 -5.32
N ALA A 104 -13.29 -2.98 -5.05
CA ALA A 104 -13.90 -1.71 -4.68
C ALA A 104 -14.86 -1.20 -5.77
N LEU A 105 -14.48 -1.32 -7.05
CA LEU A 105 -15.35 -0.97 -8.18
C LEU A 105 -16.54 -1.93 -8.33
N GLU A 106 -16.30 -3.24 -8.23
CA GLU A 106 -17.35 -4.27 -8.31
C GLU A 106 -18.42 -4.08 -7.23
N ARG A 107 -17.99 -3.75 -6.01
CA ARG A 107 -18.88 -3.49 -4.86
C ARG A 107 -19.45 -2.08 -4.84
N LYS A 108 -19.04 -1.21 -5.77
CA LYS A 108 -19.38 0.22 -5.79
C LYS A 108 -19.07 0.90 -4.45
N ALA A 109 -17.94 0.53 -3.85
CA ALA A 109 -17.44 1.16 -2.64
C ALA A 109 -17.21 2.66 -2.90
N ILE A 110 -17.28 3.49 -1.86
CA ILE A 110 -17.04 4.94 -1.99
C ILE A 110 -15.56 5.32 -2.04
N LEU A 111 -14.67 4.31 -2.17
CA LEU A 111 -13.23 4.49 -2.24
C LEU A 111 -12.84 5.35 -3.44
N GLN A 112 -12.10 6.42 -3.18
CA GLN A 112 -11.68 7.40 -4.17
C GLN A 112 -10.18 7.31 -4.44
N GLU A 113 -9.39 6.91 -3.44
CA GLU A 113 -7.93 6.90 -3.52
C GLU A 113 -7.34 5.66 -2.85
N ILE A 114 -6.40 5.01 -3.53
CA ILE A 114 -5.45 4.08 -2.94
C ILE A 114 -4.06 4.72 -3.01
N ARG A 115 -3.48 5.01 -1.85
CA ARG A 115 -2.15 5.59 -1.72
C ARG A 115 -1.12 4.52 -1.39
N ILE A 116 -0.05 4.47 -2.16
CA ILE A 116 1.12 3.63 -1.89
C ILE A 116 2.20 4.51 -1.23
N ARG A 117 2.47 4.28 0.05
CA ARG A 117 3.58 4.96 0.75
C ARG A 117 4.80 4.07 0.68
N PHE A 118 5.69 4.38 -0.27
CA PHE A 118 6.90 3.62 -0.58
C PHE A 118 8.06 4.60 -0.84
N ASP A 119 9.06 4.57 0.02
CA ASP A 119 10.21 5.46 0.08
C ASP A 119 11.48 4.63 0.38
N PRO A 120 11.95 3.81 -0.58
CA PRO A 120 13.16 3.02 -0.42
C PRO A 120 14.39 3.93 -0.35
N GLU A 121 15.34 3.58 0.50
CA GLU A 121 16.57 4.35 0.59
C GLU A 121 17.38 4.26 -0.71
N TRP A 122 17.99 5.39 -1.07
CA TRP A 122 18.84 5.50 -2.24
C TRP A 122 20.26 4.95 -1.95
N TRP A 123 20.38 3.63 -1.74
CA TRP A 123 21.66 2.94 -1.85
C TRP A 123 21.63 2.11 -3.14
N ARG A 124 22.52 2.43 -4.09
CA ARG A 124 22.86 1.65 -5.32
C ARG A 124 21.82 0.59 -5.71
N PRO A 125 20.69 0.99 -6.32
CA PRO A 125 19.71 0.03 -6.77
C PRO A 125 20.36 -0.96 -7.76
N ASN A 126 20.05 -2.24 -7.61
CA ASN A 126 20.57 -3.29 -8.48
C ASN A 126 19.76 -3.28 -9.79
N ALA A 127 19.97 -2.24 -10.60
CA ALA A 127 19.14 -1.94 -11.77
C ALA A 127 19.11 -3.06 -12.81
N ASP A 128 20.13 -3.91 -12.83
CA ASP A 128 20.20 -5.08 -13.71
C ASP A 128 19.26 -6.23 -13.28
N LYS A 129 18.68 -6.17 -12.07
CA LYS A 129 17.91 -7.27 -11.46
C LYS A 129 16.50 -6.90 -11.02
N ILE A 130 16.23 -5.62 -10.80
CA ILE A 130 14.97 -5.13 -10.23
C ILE A 130 14.34 -4.22 -11.28
N ASP A 131 13.04 -4.29 -11.51
CA ASP A 131 12.36 -3.31 -12.37
C ASP A 131 12.11 -2.01 -11.58
N TYR A 132 12.10 -0.86 -12.24
CA TYR A 132 11.79 0.41 -11.60
C TYR A 132 10.35 0.41 -11.03
N PRO A 133 10.14 0.43 -9.69
CA PRO A 133 8.83 0.16 -9.09
C PRO A 133 7.73 1.16 -9.48
N TRP A 134 8.12 2.43 -9.70
CA TRP A 134 7.18 3.47 -10.10
C TRP A 134 6.59 3.24 -11.50
N ASP A 135 7.25 2.50 -12.40
CA ASP A 135 6.65 2.12 -13.69
C ASP A 135 5.36 1.29 -13.47
N ARG A 136 5.35 0.44 -12.42
CA ARG A 136 4.19 -0.38 -12.04
C ARG A 136 3.09 0.48 -11.42
N MET A 137 3.46 1.44 -10.57
CA MET A 137 2.50 2.36 -9.94
C MET A 137 1.86 3.30 -10.96
N ASP A 138 2.64 3.79 -11.92
CA ASP A 138 2.16 4.55 -13.08
C ASP A 138 1.14 3.75 -13.90
N ALA A 139 1.43 2.47 -14.15
CA ALA A 139 0.53 1.57 -14.88
C ALA A 139 -0.79 1.38 -14.13
N LEU A 140 -0.75 1.14 -12.81
CA LEU A 140 -1.94 1.05 -11.97
C LEU A 140 -2.76 2.34 -11.98
N ASN A 141 -2.11 3.50 -11.86
CA ASN A 141 -2.81 4.77 -11.89
C ASN A 141 -3.53 4.99 -13.23
N LYS A 142 -2.85 4.73 -14.36
CA LYS A 142 -3.47 4.81 -15.69
C LYS A 142 -4.66 3.85 -15.83
N GLU A 143 -4.57 2.65 -15.27
CA GLU A 143 -5.62 1.62 -15.31
C GLU A 143 -6.89 2.06 -14.57
N PHE A 144 -6.75 2.64 -13.37
CA PHE A 144 -7.89 2.90 -12.47
C PHE A 144 -8.39 4.34 -12.45
N GLN A 145 -7.55 5.31 -12.82
CA GLN A 145 -7.93 6.73 -12.80
C GLN A 145 -9.18 7.01 -13.64
N THR A 146 -9.29 6.38 -14.81
CA THR A 146 -10.45 6.52 -15.71
C THR A 146 -11.72 5.85 -15.17
N ARG A 147 -11.58 5.02 -14.12
CA ARG A 147 -12.65 4.22 -13.51
C ARG A 147 -13.13 4.78 -12.17
N GLY A 148 -12.60 5.93 -11.74
CA GLY A 148 -13.03 6.63 -10.54
C GLY A 148 -12.22 6.35 -9.27
N ILE A 149 -11.13 5.56 -9.35
CA ILE A 149 -10.19 5.36 -8.24
C ILE A 149 -8.83 5.92 -8.65
N ALA A 150 -8.31 6.88 -7.89
CA ALA A 150 -6.96 7.39 -8.06
C ALA A 150 -5.96 6.47 -7.37
N ILE A 151 -4.89 6.08 -8.07
CA ILE A 151 -3.74 5.42 -7.44
C ILE A 151 -2.64 6.47 -7.28
N THR A 152 -2.36 6.86 -6.04
CA THR A 152 -1.31 7.83 -5.71
C THR A 152 -0.16 7.12 -5.05
N TYR A 153 1.03 7.69 -5.15
CA TYR A 153 2.23 7.09 -4.56
C TYR A 153 3.23 8.16 -4.15
N THR A 154 4.14 7.77 -3.27
CA THR A 154 5.26 8.63 -2.87
C THR A 154 6.18 8.86 -4.06
N LYS A 155 6.71 10.07 -4.22
CA LYS A 155 7.58 10.39 -5.35
C LYS A 155 8.87 9.57 -5.25
N PRO A 156 9.43 9.16 -6.39
CA PRO A 156 10.68 8.41 -6.36
C PRO A 156 11.83 9.25 -5.81
N PRO A 157 12.74 8.64 -5.04
CA PRO A 157 13.96 9.31 -4.56
C PRO A 157 14.95 9.61 -5.69
N ALA A 158 14.79 8.96 -6.85
CA ALA A 158 15.53 9.29 -8.08
C ALA A 158 14.72 8.95 -9.32
N THR A 159 14.96 9.67 -10.41
CA THR A 159 14.31 9.41 -11.70
C THR A 159 14.67 8.04 -12.29
N ARG A 160 13.88 7.58 -13.26
CA ARG A 160 14.13 6.33 -13.99
C ARG A 160 15.49 6.33 -14.69
N GLU A 161 15.89 7.48 -15.20
CA GLU A 161 17.18 7.71 -15.84
C GLU A 161 18.34 7.63 -14.85
N GLU A 162 18.23 8.26 -13.69
CA GLU A 162 19.24 8.18 -12.62
C GLU A 162 19.37 6.77 -12.07
N TRP A 163 18.23 6.08 -11.91
CA TRP A 163 18.18 4.70 -11.48
C TRP A 163 18.88 3.76 -12.47
N SER A 164 18.62 3.91 -13.77
CA SER A 164 19.24 3.07 -14.81
C SER A 164 20.73 3.33 -15.03
N THR A 165 21.22 4.52 -14.64
CA THR A 165 22.64 4.89 -14.79
C THR A 165 23.45 4.76 -13.51
N GLY A 166 22.79 4.59 -12.36
CA GLY A 166 23.43 4.50 -11.04
C GLY A 166 24.03 5.81 -10.53
N HIS A 167 23.69 6.94 -11.17
CA HIS A 167 24.22 8.27 -10.87
C HIS A 167 23.06 9.26 -10.69
N VAL A 168 23.00 9.93 -9.54
CA VAL A 168 22.14 11.12 -9.36
C VAL A 168 22.85 12.29 -10.03
N LYS A 169 22.13 13.10 -10.81
CA LYS A 169 22.69 14.39 -11.19
C LYS A 169 22.67 15.26 -9.94
N GLU A 170 23.83 15.46 -9.31
CA GLU A 170 23.97 16.56 -8.34
C GLU A 170 23.59 17.85 -9.06
N GLU A 171 22.45 18.43 -8.71
CA GLU A 171 22.12 19.79 -9.12
C GLU A 171 23.15 20.72 -8.49
N ALA A 172 23.87 21.44 -9.36
CA ALA A 172 24.91 22.41 -9.01
C ALA A 172 24.33 23.73 -8.49
#